data_AF-A0AAX4J8E7-F1
#
_entry.id   AF-A0AAX4J8E7-F1
#
_cell.length_a   1.000
_cell.length_b   1.000
_cell.length_c   1.000
_cell.angle_alpha   90.00
_cell.angle_beta   90.00
_cell.angle_gamma   90.00
#
_symmetry.space_group_name_H-M   'P 1'
#
loop_
_entity.id
_entity.type
_entity.pdbx_description
1 polymer ?
#
loop_
_entity_poly.entity_id
_entity_poly.type
_entity_poly.pdbx_seq_one_letter_code
_entity_poly.pdbx_strand_id
1 'polypeptide(L)'
;MFLISTKFGMIPNIVSDIESLKKDRILFIDDFIFRDCIFFHQNISLRDFCNIKKDIKIYLMFKNNLKNQRRIVTSKRGNMSINKEEYDKYIKILQPDYYQDFSSTKIINNINNININNVIKDIKTLEEFNKLKSNTLFGTTFINKLVEENKMLQIIDNQLVVSEDIFDCKCTDLSPGYLKHLLEMKEINFKYYLTIHNYNQLEKILKK
;
A
#
# COMPACT_ATOMS: atom_id res chain seq x y z
N MET A 1 -5.20 1.99 -13.09
CA MET A 1 -5.78 2.34 -11.76
C MET A 1 -4.90 1.71 -10.70
N PHE A 2 -4.66 2.36 -9.57
CA PHE A 2 -3.78 1.82 -8.52
C PHE A 2 -4.43 1.92 -7.15
N LEU A 3 -3.97 1.05 -6.25
CA LEU A 3 -4.31 1.02 -4.83
C LEU A 3 -3.06 1.39 -4.04
N ILE A 4 -3.23 2.16 -2.97
CA ILE A 4 -2.09 2.54 -2.12
C ILE A 4 -1.75 1.39 -1.19
N SER A 5 -0.57 0.80 -1.39
CA SER A 5 -0.02 -0.19 -0.45
C SER A 5 0.37 0.49 0.85
N THR A 6 -0.19 0.05 1.97
CA THR A 6 0.05 0.63 3.30
C THR A 6 1.09 -0.15 4.10
N LYS A 7 1.57 0.44 5.19
CA LYS A 7 2.25 -0.28 6.27
C LYS A 7 1.45 -0.06 7.56
N PHE A 8 1.03 -1.13 8.21
CA PHE A 8 0.22 -1.05 9.44
C PHE A 8 -1.06 -0.23 9.26
N GLY A 9 -1.67 -0.27 8.07
CA GLY A 9 -2.91 0.44 7.75
C GLY A 9 -2.77 1.90 7.35
N MET A 10 -1.55 2.46 7.42
CA MET A 10 -1.27 3.85 7.08
C MET A 10 -0.42 3.99 5.81
N ILE A 11 -0.58 5.09 5.10
CA ILE A 11 0.38 5.47 4.05
C ILE A 11 1.68 5.87 4.76
N PRO A 12 2.83 5.24 4.43
CA PRO A 12 4.08 5.56 5.12
C PRO A 12 4.42 7.05 5.06
N ASN A 13 4.80 7.60 6.22
CA ASN A 13 5.21 8.99 6.43
C ASN A 13 4.11 10.04 6.20
N ILE A 14 2.84 9.67 6.04
CA ILE A 14 1.72 10.61 5.86
C ILE A 14 0.84 10.60 7.11
N VAL A 15 0.60 11.80 7.65
CA VAL A 15 -0.21 12.01 8.86
C VAL A 15 -1.45 12.88 8.63
N SER A 16 -1.60 13.44 7.43
CA SER A 16 -2.70 14.34 7.07
C SER A 16 -3.50 13.83 5.87
N ASP A 17 -4.71 14.36 5.71
CA ASP A 17 -5.56 14.11 4.56
C ASP A 17 -5.05 14.88 3.34
N ILE A 18 -4.60 14.15 2.32
CA ILE A 18 -4.06 14.73 1.08
C ILE A 18 -4.92 14.25 -0.09
N GLU A 19 -5.42 15.18 -0.90
CA GLU A 19 -6.37 14.89 -1.98
C GLU A 19 -5.85 13.85 -2.97
N SER A 20 -4.61 14.00 -3.44
CA SER A 20 -4.00 13.03 -4.37
C SER A 20 -3.79 11.64 -3.78
N LEU A 21 -3.90 11.51 -2.46
CA LEU A 21 -3.80 10.24 -1.74
C LEU A 21 -5.16 9.69 -1.32
N LYS A 22 -6.30 10.33 -1.64
CA LYS A 22 -7.65 9.78 -1.43
C LYS A 22 -7.96 8.68 -2.44
N LYS A 23 -7.42 7.49 -2.20
CA LYS A 23 -7.52 6.30 -3.07
C LYS A 23 -7.76 5.05 -2.24
N ASP A 24 -8.23 3.99 -2.85
CA ASP A 24 -8.40 2.71 -2.17
C ASP A 24 -7.05 2.17 -1.64
N ARG A 25 -7.10 1.35 -0.58
CA ARG A 25 -5.92 0.87 0.16
C ARG A 25 -5.73 -0.62 0.01
N ILE A 26 -4.47 -1.05 -0.08
CA ILE A 26 -4.08 -2.43 0.22
C ILE A 26 -3.51 -2.46 1.64
N LEU A 27 -4.14 -3.28 2.46
CA LEU A 27 -3.69 -3.65 3.79
C LEU A 27 -3.19 -5.10 3.74
N PHE A 28 -2.12 -5.39 4.47
CA PHE A 28 -1.58 -6.74 4.52
C PHE A 28 -1.92 -7.40 5.85
N ILE A 29 -2.47 -8.61 5.82
CA ILE A 29 -2.80 -9.37 7.04
C ILE A 29 -1.57 -9.57 7.94
N ASP A 30 -0.39 -9.67 7.32
CA ASP A 30 0.94 -9.69 7.93
C ASP A 30 1.24 -8.54 8.91
N ASP A 31 0.57 -7.41 8.74
CA ASP A 31 0.75 -6.25 9.62
C ASP A 31 -0.15 -6.28 10.86
N PHE A 32 -1.22 -7.10 10.85
CA PHE A 32 -2.27 -7.08 11.86
C PHE A 32 -2.36 -8.35 12.67
N ILE A 33 -2.07 -9.50 12.06
CA ILE A 33 -2.24 -10.81 12.69
C ILE A 33 -0.87 -11.35 13.12
N PHE A 34 -0.68 -11.43 14.42
CA PHE A 34 0.49 -11.97 15.09
C PHE A 34 0.11 -12.39 16.51
N ARG A 35 0.96 -13.16 17.19
CA ARG A 35 0.71 -13.61 18.57
C ARG A 35 0.37 -12.42 19.48
N ASP A 36 -0.75 -12.50 20.18
CA ASP A 36 -1.27 -11.44 21.07
C ASP A 36 -1.68 -10.14 20.34
N CYS A 37 -2.02 -10.22 19.05
CA CYS A 37 -2.65 -9.08 18.38
C CYS A 37 -4.02 -8.76 18.98
N ILE A 38 -4.42 -7.48 18.90
CA ILE A 38 -5.69 -6.99 19.48
C ILE A 38 -6.92 -7.75 18.95
N PHE A 39 -6.85 -8.23 17.70
CA PHE A 39 -7.94 -8.95 17.04
C PHE A 39 -8.18 -10.36 17.60
N PHE A 40 -7.30 -10.87 18.48
CA PHE A 40 -7.60 -12.06 19.28
C PHE A 40 -8.58 -11.79 20.43
N HIS A 41 -8.58 -10.56 20.94
CA HIS A 41 -9.25 -10.20 22.17
C HIS A 41 -10.47 -9.31 21.94
N GLN A 42 -10.51 -8.61 20.80
CA GLN A 42 -11.52 -7.60 20.51
C GLN A 42 -12.00 -7.69 19.06
N ASN A 43 -13.30 -7.48 18.87
CA ASN A 43 -13.93 -7.40 17.56
C ASN A 43 -13.90 -5.95 17.07
N ILE A 44 -12.77 -5.54 16.51
CA ILE A 44 -12.58 -4.20 15.92
C ILE A 44 -12.31 -4.34 14.43
N SER A 45 -13.01 -3.55 13.61
CA SER A 45 -12.80 -3.55 12.16
C SER A 45 -11.46 -2.88 11.79
N LEU A 46 -10.88 -3.23 10.64
CA LEU A 46 -9.68 -2.53 10.13
C LEU A 46 -9.93 -1.04 9.91
N ARG A 47 -11.15 -0.71 9.51
CA ARG A 47 -11.57 0.65 9.25
C ARG A 47 -11.48 1.50 10.51
N ASP A 48 -12.01 1.00 11.62
CA ASP A 48 -11.99 1.69 12.90
C ASP A 48 -10.56 1.70 13.48
N PHE A 49 -9.87 0.56 13.41
CA PHE A 49 -8.50 0.44 13.93
C PHE A 49 -7.51 1.38 13.23
N CYS A 50 -7.61 1.52 11.90
CA CYS A 50 -6.70 2.33 11.10
C CYS A 50 -7.24 3.76 10.85
N ASN A 51 -8.41 4.10 11.38
CA ASN A 51 -9.11 5.37 11.12
C ASN A 51 -9.25 5.69 9.60
N ILE A 52 -9.69 4.70 8.80
CA ILE A 52 -9.85 4.85 7.35
C ILE A 52 -11.26 5.35 7.01
N LYS A 53 -11.37 6.48 6.29
CA LYS A 53 -12.66 7.05 5.88
C LYS A 53 -13.51 6.10 5.04
N LYS A 54 -14.83 6.14 5.22
CA LYS A 54 -15.80 5.21 4.62
C LYS A 54 -15.80 5.16 3.09
N ASP A 55 -15.43 6.26 2.42
CA ASP A 55 -15.33 6.38 0.97
C ASP A 55 -14.11 5.65 0.39
N ILE A 56 -13.11 5.33 1.23
CA ILE A 56 -11.92 4.60 0.86
C ILE A 56 -12.16 3.09 1.07
N LYS A 57 -12.03 2.30 0.01
CA LYS A 57 -12.15 0.84 0.08
C LYS A 57 -10.85 0.20 0.57
N ILE A 58 -11.00 -0.86 1.35
CA ILE A 58 -9.92 -1.63 1.96
C ILE A 58 -9.84 -3.00 1.27
N TYR A 59 -8.67 -3.28 0.70
CA TYR A 59 -8.30 -4.58 0.16
C TYR A 59 -7.33 -5.27 1.12
N LEU A 60 -7.77 -6.34 1.77
CA LEU A 60 -6.91 -7.14 2.65
C LEU A 60 -6.22 -8.26 1.88
N MET A 61 -4.89 -8.25 1.85
CA MET A 61 -4.08 -9.18 1.07
C MET A 61 -2.98 -9.84 1.93
N PHE A 62 -2.35 -10.88 1.38
CA PHE A 62 -1.12 -11.43 1.94
C PHE A 62 0.10 -10.74 1.32
N LYS A 63 1.18 -10.50 2.09
CA LYS A 63 2.45 -10.00 1.50
C LYS A 63 3.06 -11.00 0.52
N ASN A 64 2.82 -12.29 0.76
CA ASN A 64 3.30 -13.40 -0.05
C ASN A 64 2.13 -14.20 -0.66
N ASN A 65 2.10 -14.30 -1.98
CA ASN A 65 1.06 -14.98 -2.76
C ASN A 65 1.31 -16.49 -2.91
N LEU A 66 1.74 -17.16 -1.84
CA LEU A 66 1.99 -18.61 -1.87
C LEU A 66 0.68 -19.38 -1.69
N LYS A 67 0.42 -20.34 -2.59
CA LYS A 67 -0.74 -21.25 -2.52
C LYS A 67 -0.38 -22.45 -1.65
N ASN A 68 -0.69 -22.37 -0.35
CA ASN A 68 -0.46 -23.47 0.60
C ASN A 68 -1.69 -23.69 1.50
N GLN A 69 -1.84 -24.91 2.02
CA GLN A 69 -2.87 -25.23 3.02
C GLN A 69 -2.67 -24.47 4.34
N ARG A 70 -1.44 -24.03 4.62
CA ARG A 70 -1.07 -23.13 5.72
C ARG A 70 -0.26 -21.97 5.17
N ARG A 71 -0.60 -20.75 5.59
CA ARG A 71 0.13 -19.54 5.21
C ARG A 71 0.93 -19.04 6.41
N ILE A 72 2.17 -18.66 6.15
CA ILE A 72 3.02 -18.02 7.15
C ILE A 72 2.83 -16.52 7.02
N VAL A 73 2.35 -15.92 8.10
CA VAL A 73 2.14 -14.50 8.28
C VAL A 73 3.35 -13.96 9.01
N THR A 74 4.10 -13.06 8.36
CA THR A 74 5.36 -12.53 8.90
C THR A 74 5.15 -11.12 9.42
N SER A 75 5.13 -11.01 10.74
CA SER A 75 5.01 -9.74 11.46
C SER A 75 6.35 -9.30 12.06
N LYS A 76 6.42 -8.05 12.54
CA LYS A 76 7.54 -7.57 13.35
C LYS A 76 7.74 -8.37 14.65
N ARG A 77 6.70 -9.04 15.16
CA ARG A 77 6.72 -9.81 16.42
C ARG A 77 6.99 -11.30 16.19
N GLY A 78 7.31 -11.69 14.96
CA GLY A 78 7.62 -13.06 14.60
C GLY A 78 6.65 -13.65 13.57
N ASN A 79 6.97 -14.87 13.15
CA ASN A 79 6.21 -15.63 12.17
C ASN A 79 5.09 -16.41 12.87
N MET A 80 3.90 -16.37 12.29
CA MET A 80 2.76 -17.18 12.72
C MET A 80 2.23 -17.96 11.52
N SER A 81 1.92 -19.24 11.74
CA SER A 81 1.21 -20.04 10.73
C SER A 81 -0.28 -19.89 10.98
N ILE A 82 -1.04 -19.56 9.93
CA ILE A 82 -2.50 -19.55 9.98
C ILE A 82 -3.07 -20.54 8.95
N ASN A 83 -4.17 -21.19 9.32
CA ASN A 83 -4.97 -22.01 8.43
C ASN A 83 -6.17 -21.22 7.87
N LYS A 84 -6.93 -21.86 6.98
CA LYS A 84 -8.10 -21.23 6.35
C LYS A 84 -9.20 -20.86 7.35
N GLU A 85 -9.50 -21.72 8.32
CA GLU A 85 -10.54 -21.46 9.32
C GLU A 85 -10.21 -20.26 10.21
N GLU A 86 -8.94 -20.13 10.61
CA GLU A 86 -8.42 -18.98 11.34
C GLU A 86 -8.50 -17.71 10.48
N TYR A 87 -8.09 -17.79 9.22
CA TYR A 87 -8.21 -16.68 8.27
C TYR A 87 -9.66 -16.21 8.12
N ASP A 88 -10.60 -17.13 7.91
CA ASP A 88 -12.02 -16.81 7.75
C ASP A 88 -12.61 -16.17 9.03
N LYS A 89 -12.14 -16.58 10.22
CA LYS A 89 -12.48 -15.89 11.48
C LYS A 89 -11.95 -14.45 11.49
N TYR A 90 -10.70 -14.22 11.09
CA TYR A 90 -10.16 -12.86 11.02
C TYR A 90 -10.88 -12.00 9.99
N ILE A 91 -11.27 -12.52 8.83
CA ILE A 91 -12.06 -11.73 7.85
C ILE A 91 -13.36 -11.21 8.46
N LYS A 92 -14.05 -12.02 9.26
CA LYS A 92 -15.27 -11.61 9.96
C LYS A 92 -15.04 -10.50 11.01
N ILE A 93 -13.88 -10.51 11.67
CA ILE A 93 -13.50 -9.52 12.67
C ILE A 93 -13.02 -8.22 12.01
N LEU A 94 -12.08 -8.36 11.07
CA LEU A 94 -11.40 -7.26 10.39
C LEU A 94 -12.33 -6.50 9.43
N GLN A 95 -13.36 -7.17 8.90
CA GLN A 95 -14.38 -6.60 8.02
C GLN A 95 -13.82 -5.71 6.89
N PRO A 96 -12.85 -6.17 6.07
CA PRO A 96 -12.40 -5.42 4.91
C PRO A 96 -13.51 -5.34 3.85
N ASP A 97 -13.47 -4.38 2.93
CA ASP A 97 -14.44 -4.32 1.81
C ASP A 97 -14.16 -5.45 0.80
N TYR A 98 -12.87 -5.73 0.58
CA TYR A 98 -12.38 -6.81 -0.27
C TYR A 98 -11.28 -7.59 0.43
N TYR A 99 -11.20 -8.89 0.19
CA TYR A 99 -10.10 -9.71 0.70
C TYR A 99 -9.60 -10.70 -0.33
N GLN A 100 -8.33 -11.08 -0.21
CA GLN A 100 -7.73 -12.12 -1.02
C GLN A 100 -8.18 -13.49 -0.54
N ASP A 101 -8.72 -14.32 -1.42
CA ASP A 101 -9.07 -15.69 -1.09
C ASP A 101 -7.86 -16.47 -0.51
N PHE A 102 -8.09 -17.31 0.50
CA PHE A 102 -7.01 -18.02 1.18
C PHE A 102 -6.29 -19.02 0.27
N SER A 103 -7.01 -19.70 -0.61
CA SER A 103 -6.45 -20.77 -1.45
C SER A 103 -6.01 -20.27 -2.82
N SER A 104 -6.60 -19.17 -3.31
CA SER A 104 -6.28 -18.56 -4.59
C SER A 104 -5.66 -17.18 -4.43
N THR A 105 -5.36 -16.53 -5.56
CA THR A 105 -4.91 -15.14 -5.60
C THR A 105 -6.03 -14.21 -6.06
N LYS A 106 -7.28 -14.71 -6.01
CA LYS A 106 -8.46 -13.97 -6.44
C LYS A 106 -8.95 -13.07 -5.31
N ILE A 107 -9.61 -11.99 -5.67
CA ILE A 107 -10.17 -11.03 -4.72
C ILE A 107 -11.68 -11.26 -4.60
N ILE A 108 -12.15 -11.32 -3.36
CA ILE A 108 -13.54 -11.52 -2.99
C ILE A 108 -14.08 -10.21 -2.39
N ASN A 109 -15.28 -9.81 -2.80
CA ASN A 109 -16.03 -8.74 -2.14
C ASN A 109 -16.68 -9.30 -0.87
N ASN A 110 -16.40 -8.69 0.28
CA ASN A 110 -16.84 -9.20 1.58
C ASN A 110 -18.35 -9.09 1.81
N ILE A 111 -19.03 -8.11 1.19
CA ILE A 111 -20.47 -7.88 1.41
C ILE A 111 -21.30 -8.99 0.76
N ASN A 112 -20.98 -9.32 -0.50
CA ASN A 112 -21.78 -10.26 -1.29
C ASN A 112 -21.10 -11.63 -1.45
N ASN A 113 -19.88 -11.78 -0.94
CA ASN A 113 -19.03 -12.97 -1.12
C ASN A 113 -18.83 -13.36 -2.60
N ILE A 114 -18.74 -12.36 -3.49
CA ILE A 114 -18.58 -12.55 -4.94
C ILE A 114 -17.12 -12.31 -5.31
N ASN A 115 -16.54 -13.25 -6.05
CA ASN A 115 -15.24 -13.09 -6.68
C ASN A 115 -15.34 -12.05 -7.82
N ILE A 116 -14.58 -10.97 -7.72
CA ILE A 116 -14.60 -9.88 -8.70
C ILE A 116 -13.70 -10.14 -9.92
N ASN A 117 -13.13 -11.35 -10.04
CA ASN A 117 -12.19 -11.78 -11.10
C ASN A 117 -10.99 -10.85 -11.34
N ASN A 118 -10.74 -9.92 -10.41
CA ASN A 118 -9.58 -9.06 -10.45
C ASN A 118 -8.42 -9.74 -9.76
N VAL A 119 -7.29 -9.83 -10.46
CA VAL A 119 -6.00 -10.16 -9.85
C VAL A 119 -5.29 -8.84 -9.61
N ILE A 120 -5.13 -8.48 -8.33
CA ILE A 120 -4.33 -7.31 -7.95
C ILE A 120 -2.88 -7.75 -7.90
N LYS A 121 -2.05 -7.17 -8.77
CA LYS A 121 -0.61 -7.37 -8.71
C LYS A 121 -0.01 -6.31 -7.79
N ASP A 122 0.58 -6.71 -6.66
CA ASP A 122 1.35 -5.77 -5.84
C ASP A 122 2.74 -5.58 -6.47
N ILE A 123 3.03 -4.35 -6.89
CA ILE A 123 4.24 -4.03 -7.66
C ILE A 123 5.36 -3.70 -6.69
N LYS A 124 6.46 -4.45 -6.80
CA LYS A 124 7.56 -4.39 -5.83
C LYS A 124 8.75 -3.57 -6.32
N THR A 125 8.88 -3.33 -7.62
CA THR A 125 9.94 -2.52 -8.24
C THR A 125 9.40 -1.61 -9.33
N LEU A 126 10.19 -0.60 -9.73
CA LEU A 126 9.84 0.28 -10.83
C LEU A 126 9.89 -0.46 -12.19
N GLU A 127 10.78 -1.44 -12.38
CA GLU A 127 10.79 -2.21 -13.64
C GLU A 127 9.53 -3.07 -13.79
N GLU A 128 9.00 -3.61 -12.69
CA GLU A 128 7.71 -4.31 -12.71
C GLU A 128 6.56 -3.40 -13.11
N PHE A 129 6.57 -2.13 -12.65
CA PHE A 129 5.60 -1.12 -13.05
C PHE A 129 5.69 -0.83 -14.55
N ASN A 130 6.88 -0.57 -15.08
CA ASN A 130 7.08 -0.26 -16.49
C ASN A 130 6.72 -1.42 -17.44
N LYS A 131 6.61 -2.65 -16.93
CA LYS A 131 6.16 -3.84 -17.67
C LYS A 131 4.65 -4.11 -17.56
N LEU A 132 3.90 -3.27 -16.82
CA LEU A 132 2.46 -3.46 -16.67
C LEU A 132 1.72 -3.26 -18.00
N LYS A 133 0.73 -4.11 -18.24
CA LYS A 133 -0.25 -3.90 -19.31
C LYS A 133 -1.24 -2.82 -18.91
N SER A 134 -1.72 -2.06 -19.89
CA SER A 134 -2.79 -1.08 -19.69
C SER A 134 -4.00 -1.72 -19.00
N ASN A 135 -4.70 -0.95 -18.16
CA ASN A 135 -5.90 -1.34 -17.40
C ASN A 135 -5.72 -2.36 -16.26
N THR A 136 -4.50 -2.72 -15.88
CA THR A 136 -4.28 -3.57 -14.69
C THR A 136 -4.52 -2.76 -13.40
N LEU A 137 -5.23 -3.34 -12.43
CA LEU A 137 -5.30 -2.83 -11.05
C LEU A 137 -4.11 -3.36 -10.24
N PHE A 138 -3.35 -2.48 -9.61
CA PHE A 138 -2.09 -2.86 -8.95
C PHE A 138 -1.86 -2.11 -7.63
N GLY A 139 -1.02 -2.70 -6.78
CA GLY A 139 -0.54 -2.12 -5.52
C GLY A 139 0.79 -1.37 -5.69
N THR A 140 1.05 -0.40 -4.83
CA THR A 140 2.17 0.55 -4.94
C THR A 140 3.31 0.31 -3.94
N THR A 141 3.59 -0.94 -3.57
CA THR A 141 4.68 -1.26 -2.62
C THR A 141 6.03 -0.69 -3.06
N PHE A 142 6.30 -0.62 -4.37
CA PHE A 142 7.52 -0.01 -4.92
C PHE A 142 7.67 1.48 -4.53
N ILE A 143 6.58 2.26 -4.43
CA ILE A 143 6.63 3.67 -4.00
C ILE A 143 7.16 3.76 -2.57
N ASN A 144 6.65 2.90 -1.68
CA ASN A 144 7.09 2.87 -0.29
C ASN A 144 8.59 2.57 -0.18
N LYS A 145 9.10 1.62 -0.99
CA LYS A 145 10.54 1.31 -1.03
C LYS A 145 11.37 2.47 -1.54
N LEU A 146 10.94 3.12 -2.62
CA LEU A 146 11.64 4.28 -3.17
C LEU A 146 11.76 5.39 -2.13
N VAL A 147 10.70 5.69 -1.39
CA VAL A 147 10.74 6.69 -0.31
C VAL A 147 11.68 6.26 0.82
N GLU A 148 11.70 4.97 1.19
CA GLU A 148 12.63 4.45 2.19
C GLU A 148 14.10 4.58 1.76
N GLU A 149 14.36 4.45 0.46
CA GLU A 149 15.66 4.61 -0.18
C GLU A 149 15.98 6.08 -0.54
N ASN A 150 15.15 7.04 -0.10
CA ASN A 150 15.27 8.47 -0.43
C ASN A 150 15.28 8.78 -1.94
N LYS A 151 14.63 7.94 -2.74
CA LYS A 151 14.56 8.04 -4.21
C LYS A 151 13.34 8.81 -4.68
N MET A 152 13.58 9.79 -5.53
CA MET A 152 12.57 10.63 -6.16
C MET A 152 12.25 10.14 -7.57
N LEU A 153 10.97 10.12 -7.92
CA LEU A 153 10.52 9.75 -9.27
C LEU A 153 10.51 10.96 -10.20
N GLN A 154 10.76 10.76 -11.48
CA GLN A 154 10.49 11.75 -12.51
C GLN A 154 9.94 11.09 -13.77
N ILE A 155 9.34 11.90 -14.63
CA ILE A 155 8.85 11.44 -15.93
C ILE A 155 9.84 11.93 -16.99
N ILE A 156 10.49 11.00 -17.69
CA ILE A 156 11.35 11.25 -18.86
C ILE A 156 10.80 10.42 -20.01
N ASP A 157 10.66 11.01 -21.20
CA ASP A 157 10.23 10.29 -22.42
C ASP A 157 8.98 9.41 -22.22
N ASN A 158 8.00 9.95 -21.48
CA ASN A 158 6.77 9.26 -21.11
C ASN A 158 6.98 7.95 -20.32
N GLN A 159 8.07 7.84 -19.57
CA GLN A 159 8.34 6.75 -18.65
C GLN A 159 8.60 7.27 -17.25
N LEU A 160 8.20 6.47 -16.27
CA LEU A 160 8.51 6.74 -14.87
C LEU A 160 9.91 6.19 -14.58
N VAL A 161 10.82 7.06 -14.17
CA VAL A 161 12.21 6.73 -13.85
C VAL A 161 12.57 7.25 -12.46
N VAL A 162 13.62 6.70 -11.87
CA VAL A 162 14.23 7.27 -10.65
C VAL A 162 15.12 8.43 -11.08
N SER A 163 14.93 9.59 -10.45
CA SER A 163 15.78 10.75 -10.67
C SER A 163 17.16 10.53 -10.06
N GLU A 164 18.19 11.06 -10.70
CA GLU A 164 19.56 11.03 -10.19
C GLU A 164 19.73 11.90 -8.95
N ASP A 165 18.91 12.95 -8.81
CA ASP A 165 18.99 13.94 -7.74
C ASP A 165 17.61 14.32 -7.17
N ILE A 166 17.62 14.94 -5.99
CA ILE A 166 16.43 15.63 -5.46
C ILE A 166 16.34 17.01 -6.09
N PHE A 167 15.23 17.26 -6.78
CA PHE A 167 14.96 18.51 -7.48
C PHE A 167 13.70 19.20 -6.97
N ASP A 168 13.54 20.47 -7.33
CA ASP A 168 12.36 21.23 -6.94
C ASP A 168 11.13 20.81 -7.76
N CYS A 169 10.08 20.38 -7.08
CA CYS A 169 8.79 20.09 -7.70
C CYS A 169 7.75 21.16 -7.32
N LYS A 170 6.83 21.46 -8.23
CA LYS A 170 5.59 22.20 -7.92
C LYS A 170 4.52 21.36 -7.22
N CYS A 171 4.86 20.13 -6.85
CA CYS A 171 3.93 19.17 -6.28
C CYS A 171 3.73 19.35 -4.77
N THR A 172 4.52 20.25 -4.18
CA THR A 172 4.53 20.65 -2.78
C THR A 172 4.78 22.16 -2.74
N ASP A 173 4.16 22.90 -1.83
CA ASP A 173 4.35 24.37 -1.68
C ASP A 173 5.68 24.74 -1.00
N LEU A 174 6.75 24.00 -1.33
CA LEU A 174 8.07 24.20 -0.77
C LEU A 174 8.83 25.27 -1.54
N SER A 175 9.65 26.03 -0.80
CA SER A 175 10.62 26.93 -1.41
C SER A 175 11.69 26.14 -2.20
N PRO A 176 12.26 26.72 -3.27
CA PRO A 176 13.34 26.08 -4.02
C PRO A 176 14.50 25.63 -3.12
N GLY A 177 15.05 24.46 -3.38
CA GLY A 177 16.12 23.81 -2.62
C GLY A 177 15.69 23.22 -1.27
N TYR A 178 14.49 23.52 -0.78
CA TYR A 178 14.10 23.15 0.59
C TYR A 178 13.97 21.63 0.78
N LEU A 179 13.46 20.91 -0.21
CA LEU A 179 13.34 19.45 -0.12
C LEU A 179 14.72 18.78 -0.02
N LYS A 180 15.70 19.27 -0.80
CA LYS A 180 17.09 18.80 -0.73
C LYS A 180 17.71 19.13 0.63
N HIS A 181 17.46 20.34 1.15
CA HIS A 181 17.88 20.73 2.49
C HIS A 181 17.34 19.78 3.58
N LEU A 182 16.05 19.42 3.53
CA LEU A 182 15.47 18.45 4.48
C LEU A 182 16.16 17.08 4.43
N LEU A 183 16.56 16.61 3.24
CA LEU A 183 17.32 15.37 3.09
C LEU A 183 18.70 15.48 3.74
N GLU A 184 19.43 16.57 3.47
CA GLU A 184 20.78 16.82 4.02
C GLU A 184 20.76 16.90 5.55
N MET A 185 19.73 17.54 6.11
CA MET A 185 19.49 17.63 7.55
C MET A 185 18.95 16.34 8.18
N LYS A 186 18.64 15.32 7.36
CA LYS A 186 18.03 14.03 7.78
C LYS A 186 16.69 14.22 8.49
N GLU A 187 15.93 15.23 8.08
CA GLU A 187 14.61 15.54 8.64
C GLU A 187 13.56 14.52 8.18
N ILE A 188 12.72 14.05 9.11
CA ILE A 188 11.67 13.06 8.78
C ILE A 188 10.66 13.62 7.78
N ASN A 189 10.45 14.94 7.80
CA ASN A 189 9.55 15.64 6.89
C ASN A 189 9.96 15.52 5.42
N PHE A 190 11.24 15.25 5.12
CA PHE A 190 11.67 14.91 3.77
C PHE A 190 10.84 13.76 3.19
N LYS A 191 10.63 12.70 3.98
CA LYS A 191 9.86 11.52 3.54
C LYS A 191 8.38 11.82 3.35
N TYR A 192 7.82 12.74 4.13
CA TYR A 192 6.43 13.20 3.95
C TYR A 192 6.25 13.80 2.55
N TYR A 193 7.09 14.77 2.18
CA TYR A 193 7.02 15.44 0.88
C TYR A 193 7.40 14.51 -0.28
N LEU A 194 8.39 13.65 -0.08
CA LEU A 194 8.81 12.67 -1.08
C LEU A 194 7.71 11.65 -1.40
N THR A 195 6.98 11.16 -0.38
CA THR A 195 5.82 10.28 -0.59
C THR A 195 4.77 10.97 -1.47
N ILE A 196 4.42 12.23 -1.17
CA ILE A 196 3.43 13.00 -1.94
C ILE A 196 3.89 13.17 -3.38
N HIS A 197 5.13 13.58 -3.59
CA HIS A 197 5.71 13.74 -4.92
C HIS A 197 5.63 12.44 -5.73
N ASN A 198 6.11 11.32 -5.17
CA ASN A 198 6.17 10.05 -5.88
C ASN A 198 4.77 9.55 -6.29
N TYR A 199 3.76 9.69 -5.43
CA TYR A 199 2.37 9.38 -5.79
C TYR A 199 1.80 10.34 -6.85
N ASN A 200 2.14 11.64 -6.79
CA ASN A 200 1.71 12.62 -7.78
C ASN A 200 2.33 12.34 -9.16
N GLN A 201 3.60 11.91 -9.24
CA GLN A 201 4.22 11.49 -10.49
C GLN A 201 3.57 10.23 -11.06
N LEU A 202 3.30 9.25 -10.20
CA LEU A 202 2.57 8.04 -10.60
C LEU A 202 1.19 8.39 -11.18
N GLU A 203 0.46 9.28 -10.54
CA GLU A 203 -0.85 9.71 -11.04
C GLU A 203 -0.75 10.47 -12.36
N LYS A 204 0.25 11.35 -12.52
CA LYS A 204 0.49 12.08 -13.78
C LYS A 204 0.77 11.14 -14.95
N ILE A 205 1.57 10.09 -14.76
CA ILE A 205 1.89 9.16 -15.85
C ILE A 205 0.68 8.29 -16.23
N LEU A 206 -0.23 8.01 -15.30
CA LEU A 206 -1.42 7.19 -15.54
C LEU A 206 -2.63 7.97 -16.10
N LYS A 207 -2.62 9.31 -16.03
CA LYS A 207 -3.67 10.18 -16.59
C LYS A 207 -3.42 10.61 -18.04
N LYS A 208 -2.23 10.32 -18.57
CA LYS A 208 -1.90 10.51 -19.99
C LYS A 208 -2.42 9.33 -20.81
#